data_AF-A0A2M7IVA7-F1
#
_entry.id   AF-A0A2M7IVA7-F1
#
_cell.length_a   1.000
_cell.length_b   1.000
_cell.length_c   1.000
_cell.angle_alpha   90.00
_cell.angle_beta   90.00
_cell.angle_gamma   90.00
#
_symmetry.space_group_name_H-M   'P 1'
#
loop_
_entity.id
_entity.type
_entity.pdbx_description
1 polymer ?
#
loop_
_entity_poly.entity_id
_entity_poly.type
_entity_poly.pdbx_seq_one_letter_code
_entity_poly.pdbx_strand_id
1 'polypeptide(L)'
;GLKYVSLLPNPFSPEVSPLKIGYFLTTDIPPAMVSIRIYNLRGELVRTLLDNDIQFPGRYGSRTSLKEISWDGTADDGNIARNGRYIIRITAKDNSGEKTELIPVVLVK
;
A
#
# COMPACT_ATOMS: atom_id res chain seq x y z
N GLY A 1 10.26 -10.64 4.57
CA GLY A 1 9.94 -9.20 4.45
C GLY A 1 9.36 -8.82 3.10
N LEU A 2 9.27 -7.51 2.82
CA LEU A 2 8.75 -6.96 1.56
C LEU A 2 9.87 -6.89 0.50
N LYS A 3 9.58 -7.31 -0.74
CA LYS A 3 10.50 -7.27 -1.89
C LYS A 3 9.79 -6.71 -3.11
N TYR A 4 10.55 -6.12 -4.03
CA TYR A 4 10.05 -5.59 -5.31
C TYR A 4 8.82 -4.69 -5.16
N VAL A 5 8.83 -3.83 -4.13
CA VAL A 5 7.71 -2.92 -3.89
C VAL A 5 7.62 -1.91 -5.03
N SER A 6 6.41 -1.73 -5.56
CA SER A 6 6.16 -0.83 -6.69
C SER A 6 4.82 -0.12 -6.53
N LEU A 7 4.81 1.15 -6.91
CA LEU A 7 3.62 2.01 -6.94
C LEU A 7 3.43 2.49 -8.38
N LEU A 8 2.34 2.08 -9.03
CA LEU A 8 2.12 2.37 -10.44
C LEU A 8 0.68 2.84 -10.72
N PRO A 9 0.49 3.95 -11.44
CA PRO A 9 1.50 4.90 -11.90
C PRO A 9 2.04 5.78 -10.75
N ASN A 10 3.19 6.43 -10.90
CA ASN A 10 3.70 7.44 -9.95
C ASN A 10 4.44 8.55 -10.72
N PRO A 11 3.91 9.79 -10.82
CA PRO A 11 2.64 10.27 -10.24
C PRO A 11 1.40 9.52 -10.73
N PHE A 12 0.29 9.58 -9.98
CA PHE A 12 -1.01 9.05 -10.41
C PHE A 12 -2.11 10.10 -10.36
N SER A 13 -3.10 9.93 -11.24
CA SER A 13 -4.37 10.66 -11.24
C SER A 13 -5.52 9.69 -11.03
N PRO A 14 -6.31 9.82 -9.95
CA PRO A 14 -7.53 9.04 -9.75
C PRO A 14 -8.54 9.12 -10.90
N GLU A 15 -8.53 10.23 -11.66
CA GLU A 15 -9.41 10.45 -12.81
C GLU A 15 -9.00 9.62 -14.04
N VAL A 16 -7.73 9.17 -14.08
CA VAL A 16 -7.18 8.34 -15.16
C VAL A 16 -7.10 6.88 -14.75
N SER A 17 -6.54 6.58 -13.57
CA SER A 17 -6.37 5.21 -13.07
C SER A 17 -6.05 5.19 -11.58
N PRO A 18 -6.54 4.20 -10.81
CA PRO A 18 -6.13 4.05 -9.42
C PRO A 18 -4.63 3.72 -9.31
N LEU A 19 -4.03 4.11 -8.20
CA LEU A 19 -2.67 3.72 -7.84
C LEU A 19 -2.65 2.23 -7.46
N LYS A 20 -1.88 1.41 -8.18
CA LYS A 20 -1.65 0.00 -7.84
C LYS A 20 -0.43 -0.14 -6.93
N ILE A 21 -0.54 -1.01 -5.94
CA ILE A 21 0.49 -1.24 -4.92
C ILE A 21 0.96 -2.69 -5.00
N GLY A 22 2.05 -2.93 -5.70
CA GLY A 22 2.64 -4.25 -5.92
C GLY A 22 3.77 -4.57 -4.95
N TYR A 23 3.85 -5.81 -4.49
CA TYR A 23 5.01 -6.33 -3.76
C TYR A 23 5.08 -7.86 -3.84
N PHE A 24 6.27 -8.39 -3.55
CA PHE A 24 6.48 -9.80 -3.28
C PHE A 24 6.74 -9.98 -1.78
N LEU A 25 5.88 -10.76 -1.12
CA LEU A 25 5.99 -11.06 0.30
C LEU A 25 6.87 -12.30 0.49
N THR A 26 7.90 -12.14 1.30
CA THR A 26 8.66 -13.25 1.91
C THR A 26 8.38 -13.24 3.41
N THR A 27 8.44 -14.38 4.08
CA THR A 27 8.32 -14.46 5.55
C THR A 27 9.13 -15.65 6.03
N ASP A 28 9.80 -15.48 7.18
CA ASP A 28 10.60 -16.53 7.79
C ASP A 28 9.71 -17.52 8.56
N ILE A 29 8.56 -17.04 9.08
CA ILE A 29 7.57 -17.84 9.80
C ILE A 29 6.17 -17.49 9.25
N PRO A 30 5.66 -18.17 8.21
CA PRO A 30 4.35 -17.87 7.64
C PRO A 30 3.18 -18.24 8.56
N PRO A 31 2.04 -17.52 8.50
CA PRO A 31 1.78 -16.34 7.67
C PRO A 31 2.29 -15.02 8.29
N ALA A 32 2.33 -13.96 7.49
CA ALA A 32 2.59 -12.60 7.97
C ALA A 32 1.31 -11.75 7.96
N MET A 33 1.17 -10.83 8.91
CA MET A 33 0.14 -9.81 8.96
C MET A 33 0.62 -8.56 8.20
N VAL A 34 -0.13 -8.14 7.18
CA VAL A 34 0.21 -6.99 6.34
C VAL A 34 -0.77 -5.84 6.55
N SER A 35 -0.23 -4.66 6.84
CA SER A 35 -0.98 -3.41 6.92
C SER A 35 -0.48 -2.43 5.85
N ILE A 36 -1.41 -1.76 5.16
CA ILE A 36 -1.10 -0.73 4.17
C ILE A 36 -1.89 0.52 4.51
N ARG A 37 -1.17 1.58 4.88
CA ARG A 37 -1.74 2.87 5.29
C ARG A 37 -1.13 4.00 4.48
N ILE A 38 -1.93 5.01 4.21
CA ILE A 38 -1.57 6.17 3.40
C ILE A 38 -1.58 7.39 4.29
N TYR A 39 -0.50 8.16 4.28
CA TYR A 39 -0.37 9.38 5.08
C TYR A 39 -0.10 10.57 4.18
N ASN A 40 -0.56 11.76 4.57
CA ASN A 40 -0.10 12.99 3.95
C ASN A 40 1.22 13.47 4.58
N LEU A 41 1.79 14.56 4.06
CA LEU A 41 3.07 15.10 4.57
C LEU A 41 2.99 15.68 6.00
N ARG A 42 1.79 15.91 6.55
CA ARG A 42 1.61 16.28 7.96
C ARG A 42 1.60 15.05 8.89
N GLY A 43 1.70 13.84 8.34
CA GLY A 43 1.61 12.59 9.10
C GLY A 43 0.18 12.18 9.45
N GLU A 44 -0.83 12.86 8.90
CA GLU A 44 -2.23 12.50 9.10
C GLU A 44 -2.57 11.24 8.28
N LEU A 45 -3.28 10.29 8.89
CA LEU A 45 -3.80 9.10 8.20
C LEU A 45 -4.88 9.53 7.21
N VAL A 46 -4.69 9.17 5.95
CA VAL A 46 -5.61 9.49 4.85
C VAL A 46 -6.47 8.28 4.52
N ARG A 47 -5.86 7.10 4.42
CA ARG A 47 -6.55 5.88 4.02
C ARG A 47 -5.90 4.65 4.63
N THR A 48 -6.72 3.69 5.04
CA THR A 48 -6.29 2.31 5.34
C THR A 48 -6.75 1.39 4.23
N LEU A 49 -5.82 0.77 3.51
CA LEU A 49 -6.13 -0.18 2.43
C LEU A 49 -6.16 -1.61 2.93
N LEU A 50 -5.24 -1.96 3.84
CA LEU A 50 -5.19 -3.24 4.53
C LEU A 50 -4.90 -2.98 6.01
N ASP A 51 -5.60 -3.70 6.89
CA ASP A 51 -5.36 -3.68 8.32
C ASP A 51 -5.17 -5.11 8.80
N ASN A 52 -3.94 -5.44 9.22
CA ASN A 52 -3.59 -6.76 9.75
C ASN A 52 -4.03 -7.96 8.87
N ASP A 53 -3.97 -7.78 7.54
CA ASP A 53 -4.39 -8.77 6.56
C ASP A 53 -3.44 -9.98 6.58
N ILE A 54 -3.96 -11.18 6.82
CA ILE A 54 -3.15 -12.40 6.90
C ILE A 54 -2.75 -12.82 5.48
N GLN A 55 -1.44 -12.90 5.23
CA GLN A 55 -0.87 -13.19 3.92
C GLN A 55 0.24 -14.26 3.98
N PHE A 56 0.27 -15.12 2.97
CA PHE A 56 1.30 -16.13 2.77
C PHE A 56 2.37 -15.60 1.81
N PRO A 57 3.59 -16.20 1.78
CA PRO A 57 4.60 -15.83 0.79
C PRO A 57 4.04 -15.84 -0.64
N GLY A 58 4.32 -14.80 -1.41
CA GLY A 58 3.82 -14.71 -2.78
C GLY A 58 3.73 -13.29 -3.33
N ARG A 59 3.20 -13.19 -4.55
CA ARG A 59 3.02 -11.92 -5.25
C ARG A 59 1.66 -11.31 -4.93
N TYR A 60 1.65 -10.00 -4.67
CA TYR A 60 0.48 -9.19 -4.33
C TYR A 60 0.43 -7.91 -5.18
N GLY A 61 -0.78 -7.33 -5.31
CA GLY A 61 -0.99 -5.99 -5.86
C GLY A 61 -1.38 -5.88 -7.34
N SER A 62 -1.62 -7.00 -8.01
CA SER A 62 -2.14 -7.00 -9.39
C SER A 62 -3.28 -7.98 -9.58
N ARG A 63 -4.04 -7.83 -10.67
CA ARG A 63 -5.18 -8.70 -11.01
C ARG A 63 -4.85 -10.19 -11.14
N THR A 64 -3.59 -10.53 -11.39
CA THR A 64 -3.09 -11.92 -11.51
C THR A 64 -2.32 -12.38 -10.27
N SER A 65 -2.27 -11.55 -9.24
CA SER A 65 -1.61 -11.85 -7.96
C SER A 65 -2.60 -12.42 -6.95
N LEU A 66 -2.12 -12.83 -5.78
CA LEU A 66 -2.95 -13.42 -4.73
C LEU A 66 -4.05 -12.46 -4.22
N LYS A 67 -3.82 -11.15 -4.34
CA LYS A 67 -4.79 -10.09 -4.02
C LYS A 67 -4.45 -8.83 -4.81
N GLU A 68 -5.45 -8.18 -5.39
CA GLU A 68 -5.29 -6.85 -5.97
C GLU A 68 -5.34 -5.80 -4.86
N ILE A 69 -4.47 -4.79 -4.93
CA ILE A 69 -4.35 -3.74 -3.93
C ILE A 69 -4.17 -2.43 -4.69
N SER A 70 -5.12 -1.52 -4.50
CA SER A 70 -5.10 -0.22 -5.15
C SER A 70 -5.71 0.88 -4.30
N TRP A 71 -5.28 2.11 -4.55
CA TRP A 71 -5.87 3.32 -4.01
C TRP A 71 -6.53 4.13 -5.12
N ASP A 72 -7.81 4.43 -4.94
CA ASP A 72 -8.64 5.22 -5.85
C ASP A 72 -8.57 6.74 -5.58
N GLY A 73 -7.64 7.18 -4.72
CA GLY A 73 -7.53 8.59 -4.36
C GLY A 73 -8.57 9.08 -3.36
N THR A 74 -9.32 8.20 -2.71
CA THR A 74 -10.27 8.58 -1.64
C THR A 74 -9.65 8.41 -0.24
N ALA A 75 -10.08 9.22 0.72
CA ALA A 75 -9.74 9.05 2.13
C ALA A 75 -10.72 8.07 2.82
N ASP A 76 -10.43 7.69 4.07
CA ASP A 76 -11.32 6.80 4.87
C ASP A 76 -12.68 7.47 5.17
N ASP A 77 -12.74 8.81 5.18
CA ASP A 77 -13.98 9.58 5.37
C ASP A 77 -14.84 9.70 4.09
N GLY A 78 -14.40 9.06 2.99
CA GLY A 78 -15.06 9.10 1.69
C GLY A 78 -14.76 10.34 0.84
N ASN A 79 -14.03 11.33 1.38
CA ASN A 79 -13.65 12.51 0.61
C ASN A 79 -12.52 12.18 -0.39
N ILE A 80 -12.49 12.92 -1.50
CA ILE A 80 -11.39 12.78 -2.46
C ILE A 80 -10.13 13.45 -1.87
N ALA A 81 -9.03 12.71 -1.84
CA ALA A 81 -7.73 13.24 -1.44
C ALA A 81 -7.32 14.41 -2.35
N ARG A 82 -6.63 15.40 -1.77
CA ARG A 82 -6.20 16.60 -2.48
C ARG A 82 -4.97 16.30 -3.35
N ASN A 83 -4.69 17.15 -4.33
CA ASN A 83 -3.42 17.09 -5.05
C ASN A 83 -2.27 17.29 -4.05
N GLY A 84 -1.22 16.48 -4.15
CA GLY A 84 -0.10 16.54 -3.22
C GLY A 84 0.71 15.25 -3.13
N ARG A 85 1.68 15.28 -2.22
CA ARG A 85 2.52 14.12 -1.90
C ARG A 85 1.91 13.33 -0.74
N TYR A 86 1.98 12.02 -0.88
CA TYR A 86 1.52 11.06 0.11
C TYR A 86 2.61 10.01 0.36
N ILE A 87 2.58 9.39 1.53
CA ILE A 87 3.46 8.29 1.90
C ILE A 87 2.61 7.03 2.02
N ILE A 88 2.93 6.02 1.22
CA ILE A 88 2.42 4.66 1.38
C ILE A 88 3.32 3.94 2.38
N ARG A 89 2.76 3.56 3.53
CA ARG A 89 3.41 2.72 4.53
C ARG A 89 2.90 1.29 4.39
N ILE A 90 3.79 0.38 4.04
CA ILE A 90 3.51 -1.07 4.01
C ILE A 90 4.27 -1.69 5.17
N THR A 91 3.56 -2.34 6.07
CA THR A 91 4.15 -3.05 7.21
C THR A 91 3.77 -4.52 7.11
N ALA A 92 4.77 -5.41 7.15
CA ALA A 92 4.61 -6.85 7.19
C ALA A 92 5.24 -7.39 8.48
N LYS A 93 4.44 -8.11 9.28
CA LYS A 93 4.84 -8.65 10.58
C LYS A 93 4.58 -10.15 10.64
N ASP A 94 5.59 -10.93 10.98
CA ASP A 94 5.46 -12.34 11.32
C ASP A 94 6.02 -12.61 12.73
N ASN A 95 6.13 -13.87 13.13
CA ASN A 95 6.64 -14.24 14.46
C ASN A 95 8.15 -14.00 14.63
N SER A 96 8.89 -13.73 13.55
CA SER A 96 10.32 -13.39 13.60
C SER A 96 10.55 -11.88 13.75
N GLY A 97 9.58 -11.05 13.33
CA GLY A 97 9.64 -9.61 13.50
C GLY A 97 8.80 -8.83 12.49
N GLU A 98 9.08 -7.53 12.40
CA GLU A 98 8.37 -6.59 11.54
C GLU A 98 9.32 -5.96 10.51
N LYS A 99 8.82 -5.78 9.28
CA LYS A 99 9.45 -4.98 8.23
C LYS A 99 8.48 -3.91 7.74
N THR A 100 8.98 -2.69 7.60
CA THR A 100 8.21 -1.55 7.10
C THR A 100 8.91 -0.91 5.91
N GLU A 101 8.15 -0.61 4.86
CA GLU A 101 8.56 0.16 3.69
C GLU A 101 7.74 1.44 3.60
N LEU A 102 8.39 2.57 3.31
CA LEU A 102 7.78 3.87 3.14
C LEU A 102 8.08 4.37 1.72
N ILE A 103 7.05 4.48 0.88
CA ILE A 103 7.22 4.90 -0.51
C ILE A 103 6.42 6.18 -0.76
N PRO A 104 7.05 7.27 -1.24
CA PRO A 104 6.35 8.47 -1.62
C PRO A 104 5.61 8.29 -2.95
N VAL A 105 4.43 8.89 -3.05
CA VAL A 105 3.64 8.98 -4.27
C VAL A 105 3.07 10.39 -4.43
N VAL A 106 2.97 10.85 -5.68
CA VAL A 106 2.31 12.11 -6.00
C VAL A 106 0.93 11.84 -6.59
N LEU A 107 -0.10 12.44 -5.99
CA LEU A 107 -1.46 12.48 -6.52
C LEU A 107 -1.66 13.82 -7.24
N VAL A 108 -2.03 13.76 -8.52
CA VAL A 108 -2.38 14.93 -9.34
C VAL A 108 -3.66 14.63 -10.11
N LYS A 109 -4.70 15.42 -9.90
CA LYS A 109 -5.90 15.47 -10.76
C LYS A 109 -5.65 16.47 -11.88
#